data_AF-A0A1F6AH85-F1
#
_entry.id   AF-A0A1F6AH85-F1
#
_cell.length_a   1.000
_cell.length_b   1.000
_cell.length_c   1.000
_cell.angle_alpha   90.00
_cell.angle_beta   90.00
_cell.angle_gamma   90.00
#
_symmetry.space_group_name_H-M   'P 1'
#
loop_
_entity.id
_entity.type
_entity.pdbx_description
1 polymer ?
#
loop_
_entity_poly.entity_id
_entity_poly.type
_entity_poly.pdbx_seq_one_letter_code
_entity_poly.pdbx_strand_id
1 'polypeptide(L)'
;MTDIGRPEYPDEQYQIWLTEMAPFLKIGNSLYFAIEKALLIKHKSAIYEKYRLKDWFSEKIDAFQRYPGEVVNSIFYRLILSIDEKVKIGQPVTDEEWRNLRFFAEKHRSCQPFFVSRQEVAQVEPDDISQLLDDLERENDKTDYSHLAEQVKRELDNQQANPNQSA
;
A
#
# COMPACT_ATOMS: atom_id res chain seq x y z
N MET A 1 -39.15 -23.74 25.84
CA MET A 1 -38.00 -23.15 26.55
C MET A 1 -38.02 -21.67 26.23
N THR A 2 -38.52 -20.86 27.16
CA THR A 2 -38.61 -19.41 27.04
C THR A 2 -37.22 -18.83 27.23
N ASP A 3 -36.68 -18.27 26.15
CA ASP A 3 -35.43 -17.52 26.13
C ASP A 3 -35.58 -16.33 27.09
N ILE A 4 -34.89 -16.37 28.22
CA ILE A 4 -34.87 -15.29 29.23
C ILE A 4 -33.88 -14.22 28.75
N GLY A 5 -34.07 -13.78 27.51
CA GLY A 5 -33.32 -12.69 26.90
C GLY A 5 -33.85 -11.36 27.42
N ARG A 6 -32.95 -10.39 27.62
CA ARG A 6 -33.33 -8.98 27.83
C ARG A 6 -34.27 -8.57 26.68
N PRO A 7 -35.40 -7.90 26.94
CA PRO A 7 -36.27 -7.45 25.87
C PRO A 7 -35.48 -6.62 24.86
N GLU A 8 -35.57 -6.99 23.59
CA GLU A 8 -34.92 -6.26 22.50
C GLU A 8 -35.53 -4.85 22.44
N TYR A 9 -34.67 -3.83 22.35
CA TYR A 9 -35.12 -2.46 22.21
C TYR A 9 -35.69 -2.27 20.79
N PRO A 10 -36.75 -1.46 20.62
CA PRO A 10 -37.24 -1.14 19.29
C PRO A 10 -36.20 -0.33 18.51
N ASP A 11 -36.21 -0.43 17.18
CA ASP A 11 -35.29 0.32 16.30
C ASP A 11 -35.38 1.85 16.52
N GLU A 12 -36.55 2.36 16.90
CA GLU A 12 -36.75 3.76 17.29
C GLU A 12 -35.84 4.18 18.45
N GLN A 13 -35.64 3.31 19.44
CA GLN A 13 -34.76 3.59 20.57
C GLN A 13 -33.29 3.65 20.14
N TYR A 14 -32.88 2.75 19.23
CA TYR A 14 -31.54 2.79 18.65
C TYR A 14 -31.32 4.06 17.82
N GLN A 15 -32.36 4.56 17.13
CA GLN A 15 -32.29 5.82 16.40
C GLN A 15 -32.08 7.02 17.32
N ILE A 16 -32.75 7.04 18.48
CA ILE A 16 -32.55 8.06 19.52
C ILE A 16 -31.11 8.02 20.04
N TRP A 17 -30.63 6.83 20.43
CA TRP A 17 -29.26 6.66 20.91
C TRP A 17 -28.21 7.05 19.86
N LEU A 18 -28.45 6.70 18.60
CA LEU A 18 -27.58 7.11 17.50
C LEU A 18 -27.50 8.64 17.39
N THR A 19 -28.62 9.33 17.56
CA THR A 19 -28.72 10.80 17.51
C THR A 19 -27.95 11.43 18.67
N GLU A 20 -28.07 10.88 19.88
CA GLU A 20 -27.34 11.32 21.08
C GLU A 20 -25.84 11.08 20.99
N MET A 21 -25.41 9.95 20.39
CA MET A 21 -24.00 9.61 20.21
C MET A 21 -23.35 10.34 19.02
N ALA A 22 -24.13 10.74 18.02
CA ALA A 22 -23.65 11.37 16.79
C ALA A 22 -22.63 12.50 16.98
N PRO A 23 -22.81 13.51 17.87
CA PRO A 23 -21.83 14.58 18.04
C PRO A 23 -20.46 14.06 18.50
N PHE A 24 -20.43 13.00 19.31
CA PHE A 24 -19.18 12.42 19.80
C PHE A 24 -18.53 11.49 18.78
N LEU A 25 -19.34 10.75 18.00
CA LEU A 25 -18.82 9.91 16.91
C LEU A 25 -18.22 10.76 15.79
N LYS A 26 -18.87 11.89 15.44
CA LYS A 26 -18.42 12.80 14.37
C LYS A 26 -17.12 13.54 14.66
N ILE A 27 -16.66 13.59 15.91
CA ILE A 27 -15.33 14.11 16.27
C ILE A 27 -14.25 13.02 16.30
N GLY A 28 -14.59 11.79 15.90
CA GLY A 28 -13.63 10.68 15.78
C GLY A 28 -13.49 9.81 17.03
N ASN A 29 -14.40 9.93 18.00
CA ASN A 29 -14.34 9.08 19.20
C ASN A 29 -14.72 7.63 18.88
N SER A 30 -14.18 6.72 19.70
CA SER A 30 -14.60 5.31 19.69
C SER A 30 -16.07 5.18 20.12
N LEU A 31 -16.73 4.10 19.70
CA LEU A 31 -18.11 3.82 20.10
C LEU A 31 -18.27 3.78 21.63
N TYR A 32 -17.30 3.21 22.34
CA TYR A 32 -17.33 3.17 23.81
C TYR A 32 -17.40 4.57 24.42
N PHE A 33 -16.51 5.46 23.95
CA PHE A 33 -16.42 6.81 24.49
C PHE A 33 -17.63 7.65 24.10
N ALA A 34 -18.19 7.43 22.90
CA ALA A 34 -19.45 8.06 22.50
C ALA A 34 -20.63 7.63 23.39
N ILE A 35 -20.73 6.33 23.73
CA ILE A 35 -21.74 5.81 24.67
C ILE A 35 -21.59 6.47 26.04
N GLU A 36 -20.35 6.56 26.55
CA GLU A 36 -20.07 7.18 27.85
C GLU A 36 -20.46 8.66 27.87
N LYS A 37 -20.07 9.42 26.83
CA LYS A 37 -20.37 10.86 26.71
C LYS A 37 -21.84 11.16 26.47
N ALA A 38 -22.55 10.27 25.78
CA ALA A 38 -24.00 10.33 25.63
C ALA A 38 -24.75 9.88 26.90
N LEU A 39 -24.06 9.49 27.98
CA LEU A 39 -24.64 8.97 29.21
C LEU A 39 -25.45 7.66 29.03
N LEU A 40 -25.12 6.91 27.98
CA LEU A 40 -25.78 5.66 27.60
C LEU A 40 -25.09 4.40 28.13
N ILE A 41 -24.17 4.54 29.09
CA ILE A 41 -23.34 3.43 29.58
C ILE A 41 -24.16 2.23 30.10
N LYS A 42 -25.36 2.48 30.65
CA LYS A 42 -26.30 1.43 31.10
C LYS A 42 -26.85 0.57 29.96
N HIS A 43 -26.80 1.07 28.73
CA HIS A 43 -27.26 0.41 27.51
C HIS A 43 -26.11 -0.12 26.65
N LYS A 44 -24.86 0.01 27.11
CA LYS A 44 -23.64 -0.40 26.39
C LYS A 44 -23.78 -1.77 25.72
N SER A 45 -24.14 -2.82 26.46
CA SER A 45 -24.22 -4.18 25.90
C SER A 45 -25.18 -4.27 24.72
N ALA A 46 -26.38 -3.69 24.85
CA ALA A 46 -27.40 -3.71 23.79
C ALA A 46 -26.97 -2.91 22.55
N ILE A 47 -26.26 -1.79 22.74
CA ILE A 47 -25.70 -0.98 21.65
C ILE A 47 -24.61 -1.74 20.90
N TYR A 48 -23.72 -2.43 21.64
CA TYR A 48 -22.66 -3.24 21.03
C TYR A 48 -23.20 -4.48 20.32
N GLU A 49 -24.23 -5.12 20.86
CA GLU A 49 -24.93 -6.22 20.20
C GLU A 49 -25.56 -5.75 18.89
N LYS A 50 -26.32 -4.64 18.90
CA LYS A 50 -26.88 -4.05 17.68
C LYS A 50 -25.79 -3.68 16.66
N TYR A 51 -24.68 -3.08 17.09
CA TYR A 51 -23.55 -2.76 16.20
C TYR A 51 -22.93 -4.02 15.55
N ARG A 52 -22.92 -5.16 16.24
CA ARG A 52 -22.40 -6.43 15.70
C ARG A 52 -23.28 -7.05 14.63
N LEU A 53 -24.56 -6.68 14.55
CA LEU A 53 -25.48 -7.19 13.52
C LEU A 53 -25.12 -6.71 12.10
N LYS A 54 -24.22 -5.73 11.98
CA LYS A 54 -23.77 -5.19 10.68
C LYS A 54 -24.92 -4.68 9.80
N ASP A 55 -25.93 -4.10 10.45
CA ASP A 55 -27.10 -3.49 9.81
C ASP A 55 -26.95 -1.96 9.69
N TRP A 56 -28.07 -1.28 9.40
CA TRP A 56 -28.16 0.17 9.27
C TRP A 56 -27.52 0.94 10.42
N PHE A 57 -27.61 0.43 11.65
CA PHE A 57 -27.10 1.12 12.84
C PHE A 57 -25.56 1.16 12.82
N SER A 58 -24.95 0.03 12.46
CA SER A 58 -23.50 -0.07 12.32
C SER A 58 -22.95 0.80 11.18
N GLU A 59 -23.65 0.84 10.05
CA GLU A 59 -23.27 1.67 8.90
C GLU A 59 -23.28 3.15 9.25
N LYS A 60 -24.27 3.60 10.03
CA LYS A 60 -24.35 4.99 10.49
C LYS A 60 -23.26 5.35 11.48
N ILE A 61 -22.93 4.46 12.41
CA ILE A 61 -21.80 4.66 13.35
C ILE A 61 -20.50 4.80 12.56
N ASP A 62 -20.23 3.87 11.65
CA ASP A 62 -19.01 3.89 10.84
C ASP A 62 -18.95 5.15 9.96
N ALA A 63 -20.08 5.57 9.39
CA ALA A 63 -20.17 6.82 8.63
C ALA A 63 -19.85 8.05 9.48
N PHE A 64 -20.36 8.12 10.72
CA PHE A 64 -20.01 9.22 11.62
C PHE A 64 -18.54 9.21 12.02
N GLN A 65 -17.95 8.04 12.25
CA GLN A 65 -16.53 7.93 12.60
C GLN A 65 -15.59 8.30 11.44
N ARG A 66 -16.03 8.14 10.19
CA ARG A 66 -15.28 8.60 9.00
C ARG A 66 -15.40 10.11 8.76
N TYR A 67 -16.35 10.78 9.40
CA TYR A 67 -16.63 12.21 9.16
C TYR A 67 -15.41 13.13 9.34
N PRO A 68 -14.55 13.00 10.36
CA PRO A 68 -13.32 13.78 10.44
C PRO A 68 -12.41 13.63 9.22
N GLY A 69 -12.29 12.39 8.72
CA GLY A 69 -11.53 12.09 7.51
C GLY A 69 -12.10 12.80 6.28
N GLU A 70 -13.43 12.83 6.13
CA GLU A 70 -14.11 13.58 5.05
C GLU A 70 -13.88 15.09 5.15
N VAL A 71 -13.90 15.65 6.38
CA VAL A 71 -13.60 17.08 6.60
C VAL A 71 -12.17 17.40 6.18
N VAL A 72 -11.20 16.62 6.64
CA VAL A 72 -9.77 16.81 6.28
C VAL A 72 -9.58 16.66 4.77
N ASN A 73 -10.20 15.66 4.16
CA ASN A 73 -10.17 15.46 2.70
C ASN A 73 -10.73 16.68 1.95
N SER A 74 -11.86 17.22 2.39
CA SER A 74 -12.44 18.44 1.80
C SER A 74 -11.52 19.66 1.94
N ILE A 75 -10.77 19.78 3.03
CA ILE A 75 -9.82 20.87 3.23
C ILE A 75 -8.65 20.74 2.25
N PHE A 76 -8.06 19.56 2.13
CA PHE A 76 -6.97 19.31 1.18
C PHE A 76 -7.40 19.58 -0.27
N TYR A 77 -8.59 19.15 -0.66
CA TYR A 77 -9.12 19.43 -1.99
C TYR A 77 -9.23 20.95 -2.26
N ARG A 78 -9.74 21.72 -1.30
CA ARG A 78 -9.83 23.19 -1.44
C ARG A 78 -8.47 23.87 -1.53
N LEU A 79 -7.48 23.38 -0.76
CA LEU A 79 -6.11 23.89 -0.85
C LEU A 79 -5.53 23.70 -2.25
N ILE A 80 -5.76 22.54 -2.87
CA ILE A 80 -5.27 22.26 -4.23
C ILE A 80 -5.94 23.17 -5.26
N LEU A 81 -7.26 23.38 -5.16
CA LEU A 81 -7.95 24.32 -6.04
C LEU A 81 -7.41 25.74 -5.90
N SER A 82 -7.13 26.19 -4.66
CA SER A 82 -6.53 27.50 -4.42
C SER A 82 -5.13 27.62 -5.03
N ILE A 83 -4.31 26.56 -4.97
CA ILE A 83 -2.99 26.55 -5.61
C ILE A 83 -3.11 26.57 -7.14
N ASP A 84 -4.05 25.82 -7.71
CA ASP A 84 -4.31 25.81 -9.16
C ASP A 84 -4.74 27.20 -9.67
N GLU A 85 -5.65 27.87 -8.96
CA GLU A 85 -6.06 29.25 -9.28
C GLU A 85 -4.88 30.23 -9.23
N LYS A 86 -4.03 30.10 -8.20
CA LYS A 86 -2.82 30.90 -8.02
C LYS A 86 -1.82 30.71 -9.17
N VAL A 87 -1.61 29.48 -9.61
CA VAL A 87 -0.73 29.16 -10.75
C VAL A 87 -1.28 29.75 -12.04
N LYS A 88 -2.60 29.66 -12.27
CA LYS A 88 -3.25 30.21 -13.49
C LYS A 88 -3.05 31.71 -13.66
N ILE A 89 -2.98 32.46 -12.56
CA ILE A 89 -2.73 33.92 -12.58
C ILE A 89 -1.23 34.27 -12.56
N GLY A 90 -0.33 33.28 -12.67
CA GLY A 90 1.11 33.47 -12.74
C GLY A 90 1.79 33.77 -11.40
N GLN A 91 1.13 33.51 -10.27
CA GLN A 91 1.74 33.68 -8.95
C GLN A 91 2.65 32.49 -8.59
N PRO A 92 3.79 32.74 -7.92
CA PRO A 92 4.72 31.69 -7.55
C PRO A 92 4.15 30.78 -6.46
N VAL A 93 4.36 29.48 -6.61
CA VAL A 93 3.99 28.45 -5.63
C VAL A 93 5.04 28.39 -4.52
N THR A 94 4.62 28.36 -3.26
CA THR A 94 5.52 28.28 -2.10
C THR A 94 5.99 26.84 -1.87
N ASP A 95 7.08 26.67 -1.12
CA ASP A 95 7.59 25.34 -0.76
C ASP A 95 6.57 24.51 0.04
N GLU A 96 5.75 25.16 0.88
CA GLU A 96 4.68 24.51 1.62
C GLU A 96 3.57 23.99 0.69
N GLU A 97 3.15 24.82 -0.28
CA GLU A 97 2.18 24.43 -1.30
C GLU A 97 2.71 23.26 -2.15
N TRP A 98 3.99 23.27 -2.51
CA TRP A 98 4.64 22.15 -3.19
C TRP A 98 4.65 20.85 -2.37
N ARG A 99 4.90 20.94 -1.06
CA ARG A 99 4.81 19.78 -0.15
C ARG A 99 3.39 19.21 -0.10
N ASN A 100 2.38 20.09 -0.04
CA ASN A 100 0.97 19.68 -0.05
C ASN A 100 0.59 18.98 -1.37
N LEU A 101 1.02 19.52 -2.52
CA LEU A 101 0.80 18.91 -3.83
C LEU A 101 1.48 17.54 -3.93
N ARG A 102 2.73 17.42 -3.45
CA ARG A 102 3.46 16.14 -3.45
C ARG A 102 2.77 15.08 -2.59
N PHE A 103 2.36 15.45 -1.38
CA PHE A 103 1.63 14.54 -0.50
C PHE A 103 0.35 14.03 -1.18
N PHE A 104 -0.40 14.92 -1.82
CA PHE A 104 -1.62 14.55 -2.51
C PHE A 104 -1.38 13.66 -3.74
N ALA A 105 -0.34 13.97 -4.53
CA ALA A 105 0.06 13.17 -5.68
C ALA A 105 0.37 11.70 -5.29
N GLU A 106 1.07 11.50 -4.17
CA GLU A 106 1.50 10.17 -3.72
C GLU A 106 0.41 9.39 -2.96
N LYS A 107 -0.37 10.09 -2.12
CA LYS A 107 -1.22 9.44 -1.12
C LYS A 107 -2.71 9.51 -1.43
N HIS A 108 -3.14 10.46 -2.24
CA HIS A 108 -4.57 10.59 -2.51
C HIS A 108 -5.03 9.58 -3.56
N ARG A 109 -6.07 8.82 -3.24
CA ARG A 109 -6.61 7.73 -4.09
C ARG A 109 -6.93 8.15 -5.53
N SER A 110 -7.33 9.40 -5.76
CA SER A 110 -7.66 9.90 -7.10
C SER A 110 -6.43 10.30 -7.91
N CYS A 111 -5.30 10.57 -7.26
CA CYS A 111 -4.07 11.03 -7.90
C CYS A 111 -3.09 9.88 -8.13
N GLN A 112 -3.15 8.84 -7.31
CA GLN A 112 -2.33 7.65 -7.46
C GLN A 112 -2.28 7.09 -8.89
N PRO A 113 -3.38 6.98 -9.65
CA PRO A 113 -3.30 6.48 -11.03
C PRO A 113 -2.39 7.29 -11.98
N PHE A 114 -2.12 8.56 -11.67
CA PHE A 114 -1.31 9.46 -12.49
C PHE A 114 0.15 9.54 -12.05
N PHE A 115 0.44 9.24 -10.78
CA PHE A 115 1.77 9.45 -10.18
C PHE A 115 2.40 8.20 -9.58
N VAL A 116 1.62 7.12 -9.36
CA VAL A 116 2.19 5.83 -8.98
C VAL A 116 2.92 5.28 -10.19
N SER A 117 4.23 5.12 -10.02
CA SER A 117 5.11 4.43 -10.93
C SER A 117 4.50 3.06 -11.25
N ARG A 118 4.07 2.85 -12.50
CA ARG A 118 3.80 1.50 -12.98
C ARG A 118 5.12 0.74 -12.85
N GLN A 119 5.22 -0.15 -11.88
CA GLN A 119 6.23 -1.20 -11.93
C GLN A 119 5.84 -2.08 -13.11
N GLU A 120 6.51 -1.91 -14.24
CA GLU A 120 6.52 -2.93 -15.28
C GLU A 120 7.27 -4.12 -14.70
N VAL A 121 6.51 -5.06 -14.12
CA VAL A 121 7.05 -6.36 -13.78
C VAL A 121 7.16 -7.12 -15.09
N ALA A 122 8.36 -7.16 -15.66
CA ALA A 122 8.68 -8.15 -16.67
C ALA A 122 8.57 -9.51 -15.98
N GLN A 123 7.48 -10.25 -16.26
CA GLN A 123 7.44 -11.67 -15.93
C GLN A 123 8.41 -12.36 -16.88
N VAL A 124 9.57 -12.76 -16.37
CA VAL A 124 10.43 -13.71 -17.06
C VAL A 124 9.86 -15.09 -16.75
N GLU A 125 9.48 -15.84 -17.78
CA GLU A 125 9.02 -17.22 -17.58
C GLU A 125 10.20 -18.07 -17.08
N PRO A 126 10.00 -19.00 -16.12
CA PRO A 126 11.06 -19.85 -15.58
C PRO A 126 11.81 -20.66 -16.66
N ASP A 127 11.13 -20.93 -17.78
CA ASP A 127 11.65 -21.72 -18.88
C ASP A 127 12.70 -20.96 -19.70
N ASP A 128 12.65 -19.62 -19.76
CA ASP A 128 13.64 -18.80 -20.46
C ASP A 128 15.01 -18.82 -19.78
N ILE A 129 15.03 -18.90 -18.43
CA ILE A 129 16.27 -19.02 -17.65
C ILE A 129 16.87 -20.42 -17.81
N SER A 130 16.02 -21.45 -17.83
CA SER A 130 16.48 -22.83 -18.03
C SER A 130 17.06 -23.04 -19.42
N GLN A 131 16.45 -22.48 -20.47
CA GLN A 131 17.00 -22.52 -21.83
C GLN A 131 18.36 -21.81 -21.93
N LEU A 132 18.51 -20.65 -21.29
CA LEU A 132 19.78 -19.91 -21.24
C LEU A 132 20.89 -20.69 -20.51
N LEU A 133 20.55 -21.38 -19.42
CA LEU A 133 21.49 -22.23 -18.68
C LEU A 133 21.85 -23.50 -19.46
N ASP A 134 20.87 -24.14 -20.10
CA ASP A 134 21.09 -25.30 -20.97
C ASP A 134 21.97 -24.94 -22.18
N ASP A 135 21.78 -23.76 -22.78
CA ASP A 135 22.59 -23.30 -23.90
C ASP A 135 24.04 -22.99 -23.47
N LEU A 136 24.23 -22.40 -22.28
CA LEU A 136 25.56 -22.19 -21.67
C LEU A 136 26.27 -23.50 -21.33
N GLU A 137 25.55 -24.50 -20.82
CA GLU A 137 26.13 -25.82 -20.53
C GLU A 137 26.47 -26.60 -21.81
N ARG A 138 25.65 -26.50 -22.87
CA ARG A 138 25.91 -27.13 -24.18
C ARG A 138 27.11 -26.54 -24.94
N GLU A 139 27.41 -25.26 -24.75
CA GLU A 139 28.61 -24.65 -25.34
C GLU A 139 29.90 -25.07 -24.62
N ASN A 140 29.82 -25.41 -23.33
CA ASN A 140 30.98 -25.80 -22.52
C ASN A 140 31.50 -27.21 -22.85
N ASP A 141 30.61 -28.13 -23.26
CA ASP A 141 30.94 -29.53 -23.59
C ASP A 141 31.69 -29.71 -24.93
N LYS A 142 31.89 -28.66 -25.72
CA LYS A 142 32.59 -28.74 -27.03
C LYS A 142 34.06 -28.33 -26.98
N THR A 143 34.58 -27.93 -25.83
CA THR A 143 35.96 -27.44 -25.76
C THR A 143 36.88 -28.53 -25.20
N ASP A 144 37.28 -29.47 -26.07
CA ASP A 144 38.29 -30.46 -25.74
C ASP A 144 39.69 -29.81 -25.72
N TYR A 145 40.13 -29.40 -24.52
CA TYR A 145 41.44 -28.77 -24.28
C TYR A 145 42.62 -29.76 -24.36
N SER A 146 42.40 -31.05 -24.63
CA SER A 146 43.47 -32.06 -24.72
C SER A 146 44.51 -31.73 -25.80
N HIS A 147 44.08 -31.18 -26.93
CA HIS A 147 44.98 -30.76 -28.01
C HIS A 147 45.85 -29.55 -27.63
N LEU A 148 45.32 -28.61 -26.83
CA LEU A 148 46.09 -27.47 -26.31
C LEU A 148 47.15 -27.92 -25.30
N ALA A 149 46.83 -28.91 -24.46
CA ALA A 149 47.77 -29.46 -23.49
C ALA A 149 48.95 -30.19 -24.16
N GLU A 150 48.72 -30.94 -25.24
CA GLU A 150 49.80 -31.58 -26.01
C GLU A 150 50.69 -30.57 -26.73
N GLN A 151 50.10 -29.48 -27.24
CA GLN A 151 50.83 -28.44 -27.96
C GLN A 151 51.73 -27.64 -27.03
N VAL A 152 51.22 -27.26 -25.86
CA VAL A 152 51.98 -26.57 -24.80
C VAL A 152 53.13 -27.44 -24.29
N LYS A 153 52.93 -28.76 -24.15
CA LYS A 153 53.99 -29.68 -23.73
C LYS A 153 55.13 -29.77 -24.75
N ARG A 154 54.81 -29.84 -26.05
CA ARG A 154 55.83 -29.84 -27.12
C ARG A 154 56.62 -28.52 -27.18
N GLU A 155 55.97 -27.39 -26.93
CA GLU A 155 56.64 -26.09 -26.91
C GLU A 155 57.57 -25.93 -25.69
N LEU A 156 57.17 -26.42 -24.52
CA LEU A 156 58.00 -26.45 -23.31
C LEU A 156 59.23 -27.37 -23.48
N ASP A 157 59.05 -28.56 -24.06
CA ASP A 157 60.16 -29.49 -24.30
C ASP A 157 61.17 -28.91 -25.32
N ASN A 158 60.68 -28.18 -26.34
CA ASN A 158 61.53 -27.48 -27.31
C ASN A 158 62.28 -26.27 -26.71
N GLN A 159 61.69 -25.56 -25.75
CA GLN A 159 62.35 -24.43 -25.07
C GLN A 159 63.43 -24.90 -24.09
N GLN A 160 63.24 -26.04 -23.42
CA GLN A 160 64.28 -26.62 -22.54
C GLN A 160 65.47 -27.20 -23.33
N ALA A 161 65.28 -27.54 -24.61
CA ALA A 161 66.33 -28.04 -25.48
C ALA A 161 67.27 -26.95 -26.04
N ASN A 162 66.96 -25.65 -25.90
CA ASN A 162 67.79 -24.55 -26.43
C ASN A 162 67.91 -23.37 -25.44
N PRO A 163 68.80 -23.43 -24.43
CA PRO A 163 68.88 -22.39 -23.39
C PRO A 163 69.69 -21.15 -23.78
N ASN A 164 70.21 -21.00 -25.01
CA ASN A 164 71.12 -19.89 -25.34
C ASN A 164 70.83 -19.25 -26.71
N GLN A 165 69.79 -18.44 -26.82
CA GLN A 165 69.75 -17.32 -27.78
C GLN A 165 68.85 -16.21 -27.25
N SER A 166 69.42 -15.30 -26.45
CA SER A 166 68.98 -13.89 -26.31
C SER A 166 70.06 -13.14 -25.51
N ALA A 167 71.12 -12.73 -26.22
CA ALA A 167 71.84 -11.51 -25.92
C ALA A 167 71.23 -10.39 -26.76
#